data_AF-A0A227IKD2-F1
#
_entry.id   AF-A0A227IKD2-F1
#
_cell.length_a   1.000
_cell.length_b   1.000
_cell.length_c   1.000
_cell.angle_alpha   90.00
_cell.angle_beta   90.00
_cell.angle_gamma   90.00
#
_symmetry.space_group_name_H-M   'P 1'
#
loop_
_entity.id
_entity.type
_entity.pdbx_description
1 polymer ?
#
loop_
_entity_poly.entity_id
_entity_poly.type
_entity_poly.pdbx_seq_one_letter_code
_entity_poly.pdbx_strand_id
1 'polypeptide(L)' 'QHDCIYLAENDKDNIWSFFKEEAFHSIAVSGRYAVNHSQMRLNGVKAGLGIGIFHDFVVKEALERGEVVEVLSDWMIK' A
#
# COMPACT_ATOMS: atom_id res chain seq x y z
N GLN A 1 -2.40 12.99 -6.66
CA GLN A 1 -3.36 11.88 -6.85
C GLN A 1 -2.57 10.70 -7.39
N HIS A 2 -2.69 9.51 -6.80
CA HIS A 2 -1.89 8.32 -7.15
C HIS A 2 -2.80 7.10 -7.33
N ASP A 3 -2.38 6.16 -8.20
CA ASP A 3 -2.95 4.82 -8.26
C ASP A 3 -2.56 4.03 -7.00
N CYS A 4 -3.52 3.37 -6.37
CA CYS A 4 -3.30 2.51 -5.20
C CYS A 4 -3.77 1.08 -5.46
N ILE A 5 -3.02 0.10 -4.95
CA ILE A 5 -3.29 -1.32 -5.07
C ILE A 5 -3.85 -1.84 -3.75
N TYR A 6 -5.15 -2.08 -3.70
CA TYR A 6 -5.91 -2.52 -2.52
C TYR A 6 -6.41 -3.97 -2.68
N LEU A 7 -7.04 -4.52 -1.63
CA LEU A 7 -7.41 -5.95 -1.57
C LEU A 7 -8.63 -6.30 -2.42
N ALA A 8 -9.61 -5.40 -2.49
CA ALA A 8 -10.86 -5.56 -3.23
C ALA A 8 -11.64 -6.85 -2.92
N GLU A 9 -11.57 -7.35 -1.69
CA GLU A 9 -12.45 -8.42 -1.21
C GLU A 9 -13.81 -7.88 -0.79
N ASN A 10 -13.82 -6.65 -0.26
CA ASN A 10 -15.03 -5.95 0.16
C ASN A 10 -14.95 -4.44 -0.11
N ASP A 11 -16.10 -3.78 -0.02
CA ASP A 11 -16.27 -2.35 -0.32
C ASP A 11 -15.48 -1.40 0.60
N LYS A 12 -14.86 -1.90 1.67
CA LYS A 12 -14.07 -1.11 2.61
C LYS A 12 -12.57 -1.31 2.45
N ASP A 13 -12.11 -2.26 1.64
CA ASP A 13 -10.68 -2.56 1.49
C ASP A 13 -9.89 -1.44 0.81
N ASN A 14 -10.58 -0.53 0.12
CA ASN A 14 -9.98 0.66 -0.45
C ASN A 14 -9.96 1.84 0.55
N ILE A 15 -10.41 1.66 1.80
CA ILE A 15 -10.31 2.70 2.83
C ILE A 15 -9.05 2.48 3.64
N TRP A 16 -8.05 3.32 3.42
CA TRP A 16 -6.78 3.26 4.14
C TRP A 16 -6.81 4.22 5.32
N SER A 17 -6.46 3.72 6.51
CA SER A 17 -6.47 4.48 7.75
C SER A 17 -5.06 4.62 8.30
N PHE A 18 -4.62 5.86 8.45
CA PHE A 18 -3.29 6.22 8.91
C PHE A 18 -3.37 6.95 10.24
N PHE A 19 -2.34 6.77 11.07
CA PHE A 19 -2.17 7.55 12.29
C PHE A 19 -0.73 8.02 12.46
N LYS A 20 -0.57 9.23 12.98
CA LYS A 20 0.70 9.86 13.34
C LYS A 20 0.44 10.75 14.55
N GLU A 21 1.05 10.42 15.69
CA GLU A 21 0.83 11.15 16.96
C GLU A 21 -0.67 11.24 17.30
N GLU A 22 -1.25 12.45 17.35
CA GLU A 22 -2.68 12.70 17.59
C GLU A 22 -3.51 12.78 16.30
N ALA A 23 -2.88 12.71 15.12
CA ALA A 23 -3.56 12.79 13.83
C ALA A 23 -4.05 11.42 13.37
N PHE A 24 -5.31 11.37 12.93
CA PHE A 24 -5.93 10.20 12.32
C PHE A 24 -6.57 10.57 10.98
N HIS A 25 -6.24 9.84 9.92
CA HIS A 25 -6.79 10.07 8.59
C HIS A 25 -7.27 8.77 7.96
N SER A 26 -8.54 8.72 7.57
CA SER A 26 -9.08 7.67 6.72
C SER A 26 -9.38 8.24 5.35
N ILE A 27 -8.84 7.61 4.30
CA ILE A 27 -9.02 8.04 2.92
C ILE A 27 -9.43 6.86 2.05
N ALA A 28 -10.44 7.07 1.21
CA ALA A 28 -10.76 6.15 0.14
C ALA A 28 -9.73 6.31 -0.98
N VAL A 29 -9.07 5.21 -1.33
CA VAL A 29 -8.12 5.14 -2.44
C VAL A 29 -8.77 4.48 -3.65
N SER A 30 -8.14 4.67 -4.81
CA SER A 30 -8.55 4.04 -6.06
C SER A 30 -7.32 3.70 -6.88
N GLY A 31 -7.48 2.78 -7.81
CA GLY A 31 -6.42 2.39 -8.73
C GLY A 31 -6.94 1.41 -9.75
N ARG A 32 -6.22 1.31 -10.87
CA ARG A 32 -6.57 0.41 -11.99
C ARG A 32 -6.32 -1.08 -11.72
N TYR A 33 -5.71 -1.42 -10.59
CA TYR A 33 -5.33 -2.79 -10.24
C TYR A 33 -5.56 -3.05 -8.75
N ALA A 34 -6.34 -4.08 -8.44
CA ALA A 34 -6.63 -4.51 -7.08
C ALA A 34 -6.63 -6.05 -7.02
N VAL A 35 -6.03 -6.61 -5.96
CA VAL A 35 -5.86 -8.06 -5.81
C VAL A 35 -5.57 -8.41 -4.36
N ASN A 36 -6.30 -9.36 -3.79
CA ASN A 36 -5.97 -9.94 -2.49
C ASN A 36 -4.89 -11.04 -2.58
N HIS A 37 -3.67 -10.65 -2.95
CA HIS A 37 -2.51 -11.52 -2.83
C HIS A 37 -1.24 -10.67 -2.67
N SER A 38 -0.60 -10.73 -1.50
CA SER A 38 0.51 -9.84 -1.13
C SER A 38 1.65 -9.82 -2.15
N GLN A 39 2.08 -10.99 -2.65
CA GLN A 39 3.13 -11.05 -3.67
C GLN A 39 2.71 -10.42 -5.01
N MET A 40 1.44 -10.59 -5.43
CA MET A 40 0.96 -10.00 -6.68
C MET A 40 0.85 -8.49 -6.56
N ARG A 41 0.41 -7.98 -5.40
CA ARG A 41 0.43 -6.54 -5.11
C ARG A 41 1.85 -5.98 -5.17
N LEU A 42 2.84 -6.66 -4.58
CA LEU A 42 4.23 -6.21 -4.60
C LEU A 42 4.78 -6.19 -6.02
N ASN A 43 4.51 -7.23 -6.81
CA ASN A 43 4.88 -7.27 -8.22
C ASN A 43 4.23 -6.11 -9.00
N GLY A 44 2.98 -5.77 -8.70
CA GLY A 44 2.30 -4.60 -9.27
C GLY A 44 2.99 -3.29 -8.92
N VAL A 45 3.42 -3.10 -7.67
CA VAL A 45 4.19 -1.91 -7.25
C VAL A 45 5.54 -1.86 -7.98
N LYS A 46 6.28 -2.97 -8.02
CA LYS A 46 7.57 -3.07 -8.76
C LYS A 46 7.42 -2.78 -10.26
N ALA A 47 6.25 -3.07 -10.83
CA ALA A 47 5.92 -2.77 -12.23
C ALA A 47 5.38 -1.33 -12.44
N GLY A 48 5.34 -0.50 -11.40
CA GLY A 48 4.89 0.90 -11.49
C GLY A 48 3.37 1.07 -11.59
N LEU A 49 2.58 0.08 -11.14
CA LEU A 49 1.11 0.16 -11.18
C LEU A 49 0.51 1.03 -10.07
N GLY A 50 1.28 1.40 -9.05
CA GLY A 50 0.81 2.28 -7.98
C GLY A 50 1.50 2.06 -6.64
N ILE A 51 0.86 2.56 -5.58
CA ILE A 51 1.27 2.43 -4.18
C ILE A 51 0.52 1.24 -3.54
N GLY A 52 1.17 0.49 -2.65
CA GLY A 52 0.54 -0.62 -1.94
C GLY A 52 0.92 -0.65 -0.47
N ILE A 53 0.06 -1.27 0.35
CA ILE A 53 0.32 -1.55 1.77
C ILE A 53 0.79 -2.98 1.92
N PHE A 54 1.91 -3.17 2.61
CA PHE A 54 2.55 -4.45 2.83
C PHE A 54 2.93 -4.64 4.28
N HIS A 55 2.95 -5.90 4.73
CA HIS A 55 3.71 -6.26 5.92
C HIS A 55 5.21 -6.23 5.58
N ASP A 56 6.04 -5.87 6.57
CA ASP A 56 7.50 -5.77 6.41
C ASP A 56 8.12 -7.01 5.77
N PHE A 57 7.69 -8.21 6.20
CA PHE A 57 8.24 -9.47 5.69
C PHE A 57 8.00 -9.69 4.18
N VAL A 58 7.00 -9.02 3.58
CA VAL A 58 6.72 -9.11 2.15
C VAL A 58 7.64 -8.17 1.37
N VAL A 59 7.89 -6.96 1.89
CA VAL A 59 8.50 -5.85 1.13
C VAL A 59 9.98 -5.62 1.44
N LYS A 60 10.50 -6.17 2.55
CA LYS A 60 11.86 -5.95 3.04
C LYS A 60 12.94 -6.14 1.98
N GLU A 61 12.93 -7.28 1.29
CA GLU A 61 13.95 -7.57 0.26
C GLU A 61 13.89 -6.59 -0.93
N ALA A 62 12.68 -6.17 -1.33
CA ALA A 62 12.50 -5.21 -2.41
C ALA A 62 12.99 -3.80 -2.02
N LEU A 63 12.83 -3.42 -0.74
CA LEU A 63 13.39 -2.17 -0.20
C LEU A 63 14.92 -2.22 -0.14
N GLU A 64 15.49 -3.30 0.40
CA GLU A 64 16.95 -3.49 0.49
C GLU A 64 17.63 -3.44 -0.88
N ARG A 65 16.96 -3.93 -1.92
CA ARG A 65 17.43 -3.90 -3.32
C ARG A 65 17.13 -2.59 -4.05
N GLY A 66 16.40 -1.67 -3.43
CA GLY A 66 15.99 -0.41 -4.06
C GLY A 66 14.99 -0.57 -5.22
N GLU A 67 14.29 -1.71 -5.29
CA GLU A 67 13.27 -1.98 -6.32
C GLU A 67 11.97 -1.23 -6.04
N VAL A 68 11.75 -0.89 -4.77
CA VAL A 68 10.65 -0.06 -4.29
C VAL A 68 11.18 0.94 -3.26
N VAL A 69 10.39 1.96 -2.96
CA VAL A 69 10.70 3.00 -1.98
C VAL A 69 9.52 3.13 -1.02
N GLU A 70 9.82 3.25 0.26
CA GLU A 70 8.82 3.55 1.28
C GLU A 70 8.33 4.99 1.12
N VAL A 71 7.01 5.16 1.21
CA VAL A 71 6.35 6.47 1.20
C VAL A 71 5.55 6.60 2.48
N LEU A 72 5.37 7.85 2.94
CA LEU A 72 4.65 8.13 4.19
C LEU A 72 5.28 7.42 5.41
N SER A 73 6.60 7.31 5.48
CA SER A 73 7.35 6.63 6.56
C SER A 73 7.05 7.16 7.97
N ASP A 74 6.52 8.37 8.08
CA ASP A 74 6.10 8.98 9.35
C ASP A 74 4.72 8.52 9.83
N TRP A 75 4.00 7.72 9.04
CA TRP A 75 2.63 7.31 9.28
C TRP A 75 2.55 5.80 9.52
N MET A 76 1.81 5.40 10.55
CA MET A 76 1.47 4.01 10.79
C MET A 76 0.10 3.67 10.21
N ILE A 77 -0.07 2.41 9.80
CA ILE A 77 -1.33 1.87 9.28
C ILE A 77 -2.08 1.19 10.42
N LYS A 78 -3.37 1.50 10.54
CA LYS A 78 -4.26 0.92 11.55
C LYS A 78 -4.58 -0.55 11.28
#